data_AF-A0A959I4U6-F1
#
_entry.id   AF-A0A959I4U6-F1
#
_cell.length_a   1.000
_cell.length_b   1.000
_cell.length_c   1.000
_cell.angle_alpha   90.00
_cell.angle_beta   90.00
_cell.angle_gamma   90.00
#
_symmetry.space_group_name_H-M   'P 1'
#
loop_
_entity.id
_entity.type
_entity.pdbx_description
1 polymer ?
#
loop_
_entity_poly.entity_id
_entity_poly.type
_entity_poly.pdbx_seq_one_letter_code
_entity_poly.pdbx_strand_id
1 'polypeptide(L)'
;MQEIMVEKAGNYVLYNYYDYCVAIRQEFSVKAGDCDCSITLPTLYSPSERLAVTASLNVQSYRLWIYDALGRLVLTTNGQQARNAELPSVSGAYFWKAELKCLNDNDIPIRRTLSGKMVVAR
;
A
#
# COMPACT_ATOMS: atom_id res chain seq x y z
N MET A 1 -21.31 -14.51 -7.22
CA MET A 1 -20.11 -14.19 -6.43
C MET A 1 -20.60 -13.35 -5.26
N GLN A 2 -20.46 -13.85 -4.03
CA GLN A 2 -20.95 -13.15 -2.84
C GLN A 2 -19.81 -12.29 -2.29
N GLU A 3 -20.04 -10.98 -2.17
CA GLU A 3 -19.04 -10.03 -1.70
C GLU A 3 -19.19 -9.86 -0.18
N ILE A 4 -18.11 -10.06 0.57
CA ILE A 4 -18.10 -10.00 2.03
C ILE A 4 -17.26 -8.79 2.44
N MET A 5 -17.89 -7.82 3.10
CA MET A 5 -17.24 -6.62 3.62
C MET A 5 -16.88 -6.83 5.09
N VAL A 6 -15.61 -6.62 5.43
CA VAL A 6 -15.07 -6.81 6.79
C VAL A 6 -14.44 -5.51 7.27
N GLU A 7 -15.01 -4.91 8.31
CA GLU A 7 -14.66 -3.56 8.77
C GLU A 7 -13.72 -3.55 9.99
N LYS A 8 -13.41 -4.72 10.57
CA LYS A 8 -12.58 -4.83 11.79
C LYS A 8 -11.50 -5.89 11.64
N ALA A 9 -10.39 -5.69 12.36
CA ALA A 9 -9.41 -6.74 12.53
C ALA A 9 -9.96 -7.83 13.47
N GLY A 10 -9.65 -9.09 13.20
CA GLY A 10 -10.17 -10.20 13.96
C GLY A 10 -10.05 -11.54 13.25
N ASN A 11 -10.47 -12.60 13.94
CA ASN A 11 -10.62 -13.92 13.35
C ASN A 11 -12.09 -14.10 12.96
N TYR A 12 -12.31 -14.42 11.70
CA TYR A 12 -13.64 -14.59 11.13
C TYR A 12 -13.83 -16.05 10.73
N VAL A 13 -15.04 -16.55 10.98
CA VAL A 13 -15.48 -17.88 10.58
C VAL A 13 -16.69 -17.70 9.69
N LEU A 14 -16.55 -18.09 8.44
CA LEU A 14 -17.63 -18.11 7.46
C LEU A 14 -18.10 -19.54 7.23
N TYR A 15 -19.42 -19.73 7.20
CA TYR A 15 -20.05 -20.98 6.82
C TYR A 15 -20.73 -20.80 5.47
N ASN A 16 -20.21 -21.45 4.43
CA ASN A 16 -20.86 -21.50 3.13
C ASN A 16 -21.72 -22.77 3.06
N TYR A 17 -23.03 -22.60 3.09
CA TYR A 17 -23.99 -23.69 3.02
C TYR A 17 -24.30 -24.03 1.56
N TYR A 18 -24.10 -25.29 1.18
CA TYR A 18 -24.45 -25.86 -0.12
C TYR A 18 -25.57 -26.89 0.10
N ASP A 19 -26.69 -26.70 -0.61
CA ASP A 19 -27.85 -27.60 -0.63
C ASP A 19 -28.33 -28.10 0.76
N TYR A 20 -28.37 -27.18 1.73
CA TYR A 20 -28.92 -27.34 3.10
C TYR A 20 -28.31 -28.41 4.01
N CYS A 21 -27.44 -29.30 3.51
CA CYS A 21 -26.83 -30.40 4.28
C CYS A 21 -25.30 -30.36 4.36
N VAL A 22 -24.62 -29.52 3.56
CA VAL A 22 -23.16 -29.43 3.56
C VAL A 22 -22.73 -27.98 3.82
N ALA A 23 -21.89 -27.77 4.83
CA ALA A 23 -21.30 -26.46 5.11
C ALA A 23 -19.77 -26.53 5.00
N ILE A 24 -19.18 -25.62 4.22
CA ILE A 24 -17.73 -25.43 4.21
C ILE A 24 -17.41 -24.32 5.20
N ARG A 25 -16.68 -24.67 6.26
CA ARG A 25 -16.13 -23.72 7.24
C ARG A 25 -14.84 -23.12 6.69
N GLN A 26 -14.81 -21.80 6.54
CA GLN A 26 -13.63 -21.05 6.14
C GLN A 26 -13.22 -20.11 7.28
N GLU A 27 -11.97 -20.24 7.72
CA GLU A 27 -11.39 -19.42 8.77
C GLU A 27 -10.37 -18.48 8.16
N PHE A 28 -10.48 -17.19 8.44
CA PHE A 28 -9.52 -16.19 7.99
C PHE A 28 -9.27 -15.15 9.08
N SER A 29 -8.03 -14.65 9.12
CA SER A 29 -7.57 -13.69 10.13
C SER A 29 -7.19 -12.39 9.45
N VAL A 30 -7.85 -11.31 9.85
CA VAL A 30 -7.55 -9.93 9.43
C VAL A 30 -6.71 -9.29 10.54
N LYS A 31 -5.46 -8.94 10.24
CA LYS A 31 -4.54 -8.34 11.24
C LYS A 31 -4.61 -6.82 11.18
N ALA A 32 -4.46 -6.16 12.33
CA ALA A 32 -4.52 -4.70 12.47
C ALA A 32 -3.54 -3.90 11.57
N GLY A 33 -2.51 -4.55 10.99
CA GLY A 33 -1.63 -3.93 10.00
C GLY A 33 -2.31 -3.54 8.68
N ASP A 34 -3.52 -4.02 8.43
CA ASP A 34 -4.32 -3.64 7.25
C ASP A 34 -5.08 -2.31 7.45
N CYS A 35 -5.12 -1.77 8.68
CA CYS A 35 -5.73 -0.49 9.04
C CYS A 35 -4.71 0.67 9.21
N ASP A 36 -3.43 0.45 8.92
CA ASP A 36 -2.41 1.50 9.10
C ASP A 36 -2.57 2.65 8.08
N CYS A 37 -2.35 3.89 8.51
CA CYS A 37 -2.15 5.00 7.56
C CYS A 37 -0.70 4.93 7.03
N SER A 38 -0.44 4.03 6.08
CA SER A 38 0.90 3.74 5.57
C SER A 38 0.95 3.44 4.08
N ILE A 39 2.15 3.56 3.52
CA ILE A 39 2.48 3.08 2.17
C ILE A 39 3.79 2.29 2.22
N THR A 40 3.91 1.32 1.33
CA THR A 40 5.12 0.50 1.14
C THR A 40 5.62 0.68 -0.28
N LEU A 41 6.92 0.97 -0.40
CA LEU A 41 7.65 0.98 -1.67
C LEU A 41 8.62 -0.21 -1.68
N PRO A 42 8.49 -1.16 -2.62
CA PRO A 42 9.42 -2.27 -2.74
C PRO A 42 10.79 -1.77 -3.21
N THR A 43 11.83 -2.50 -2.81
CA THR A 43 13.15 -2.37 -3.42
C THR A 43 13.11 -3.02 -4.79
N LEU A 44 13.57 -2.33 -5.82
CA LEU A 44 13.49 -2.81 -7.20
C LEU A 44 14.81 -3.47 -7.58
N TYR A 45 14.78 -4.79 -7.71
CA TYR A 45 15.94 -5.57 -8.11
C TYR A 45 15.92 -5.94 -9.60
N SER A 46 14.89 -5.53 -10.34
CA SER A 46 14.68 -5.88 -11.75
C SER A 46 14.55 -4.62 -12.63
N PRO A 47 15.09 -4.60 -13.87
CA PRO A 47 15.15 -3.42 -14.73
C PRO A 47 13.78 -2.92 -15.24
N SER A 48 12.72 -3.71 -15.12
CA SER A 48 11.42 -3.45 -15.76
C SER A 48 10.30 -2.97 -14.83
N GLU A 49 10.60 -2.68 -13.57
CA GLU A 49 9.53 -2.46 -12.59
C GLU A 49 9.17 -0.97 -12.48
N ARG A 50 8.01 -0.64 -13.04
CA ARG A 50 7.28 0.61 -12.74
C ARG A 50 7.15 0.77 -11.23
N LEU A 51 7.02 2.00 -10.77
CA LEU A 51 6.86 2.27 -9.34
C LEU A 51 5.58 1.58 -8.79
N ALA A 52 5.77 0.48 -8.04
CA ALA A 52 4.68 -0.28 -7.44
C ALA A 52 4.48 0.15 -5.97
N VAL A 53 3.76 1.25 -5.76
CA VAL A 53 3.40 1.68 -4.40
C VAL A 53 2.18 0.90 -3.91
N THR A 54 2.32 0.20 -2.78
CA THR A 54 1.19 -0.40 -2.07
C THR A 54 0.76 0.54 -0.97
N ALA A 55 -0.50 0.99 -1.00
CA ALA A 55 -1.09 1.80 0.06
C ALA A 55 -2.03 0.95 0.91
N SER A 56 -2.04 1.19 2.21
CA SER A 56 -3.02 0.59 3.12
C SER A 56 -4.44 1.10 2.82
N LEU A 57 -5.47 0.34 3.23
CA LEU A 57 -6.88 0.62 2.92
C LEU A 57 -7.34 2.02 3.37
N ASN A 58 -6.81 2.49 4.50
CA ASN A 58 -7.19 3.78 5.07
C ASN A 58 -6.62 5.00 4.34
N VAL A 59 -5.73 4.80 3.35
CA VAL A 59 -5.13 5.89 2.57
C VAL A 59 -6.09 6.33 1.46
N GLN A 60 -6.70 7.50 1.63
CA GLN A 60 -7.60 8.12 0.64
C GLN A 60 -6.82 8.68 -0.55
N SER A 61 -5.67 9.29 -0.28
CA SER A 61 -4.75 9.76 -1.31
C SER A 61 -3.36 9.95 -0.71
N TYR A 62 -2.35 9.93 -1.57
CA TYR A 62 -1.00 10.27 -1.17
C TYR A 62 -0.30 11.11 -2.24
N ARG A 63 0.68 11.88 -1.79
CA ARG A 63 1.70 12.53 -2.63
C ARG A 63 3.06 11.97 -2.25
N LEU A 64 3.84 11.62 -3.25
CA LEU A 64 5.13 10.94 -3.10
C LEU A 64 6.21 11.73 -3.82
N TRP A 65 7.33 11.91 -3.15
CA TRP A 65 8.56 12.50 -3.67
C TRP A 65 9.69 11.51 -3.51
N ILE A 66 10.49 11.34 -4.56
CA ILE A 66 11.67 10.48 -4.56
C ILE A 66 12.88 11.35 -4.86
N TYR A 67 13.93 11.12 -4.08
CA TYR A 67 15.20 11.82 -4.13
C TYR A 67 16.32 10.80 -4.38
N ASP A 68 17.34 11.22 -5.12
CA ASP A 68 18.56 10.43 -5.25
C ASP A 68 19.45 10.54 -3.99
N ALA A 69 20.56 9.81 -3.97
CA ALA A 69 21.52 9.83 -2.87
C ALA A 69 22.14 11.21 -2.57
N LEU A 70 22.07 12.15 -3.52
CA LEU A 70 22.55 13.53 -3.36
C LEU A 70 21.44 14.48 -2.88
N GLY A 71 20.23 13.98 -2.63
CA GLY A 71 19.08 14.77 -2.20
C GLY A 71 18.39 15.53 -3.33
N ARG A 72 18.70 15.24 -4.60
CA ARG A 72 18.03 15.86 -5.75
C ARG A 72 16.70 15.18 -5.98
N LEU A 73 15.63 15.97 -6.16
CA LEU A 73 14.31 15.45 -6.49
C LEU A 73 14.33 14.84 -7.89
N VAL A 74 14.00 13.55 -7.98
CA VAL A 74 14.02 12.80 -9.25
C VAL A 74 12.61 12.43 -9.74
N LEU A 75 11.64 12.29 -8.82
CA LEU A 75 10.26 11.99 -9.17
C LEU A 75 9.30 12.62 -8.16
N THR A 76 8.19 13.14 -8.67
CA THR A 76 7.00 13.48 -7.88
C THR A 76 5.80 12.78 -8.49
N THR A 77 5.03 12.07 -7.67
CA THR A 77 3.84 11.33 -8.13
C THR A 77 2.77 11.26 -7.04
N ASN A 78 1.65 10.61 -7.35
CA ASN A 78 0.52 10.41 -6.45
C ASN A 78 -0.15 9.04 -6.74
N GLY A 79 -1.18 8.70 -5.96
CA GLY A 79 -1.91 7.42 -6.09
C GLY A 79 -2.34 7.03 -7.51
N GLN A 80 -2.81 7.98 -8.31
CA GLN A 80 -3.27 7.71 -9.68
C GLN A 80 -2.11 7.58 -10.66
N GLN A 81 -1.05 8.35 -10.47
CA GLN A 81 0.08 8.45 -11.40
C GLN A 81 1.20 7.45 -11.10
N ALA A 82 1.29 6.93 -9.88
CA ALA A 82 2.40 6.09 -9.44
C ALA A 82 2.55 4.81 -10.28
N ARG A 83 1.44 4.18 -10.68
CA ARG A 83 1.45 2.95 -11.50
C ARG A 83 2.14 3.09 -12.86
N ASN A 84 2.19 4.31 -13.38
CA ASN A 84 2.82 4.64 -14.66
C ASN A 84 4.09 5.48 -14.49
N ALA A 85 4.49 5.76 -13.25
CA ALA A 85 5.67 6.54 -12.99
C ALA A 85 6.92 5.68 -13.21
N GLU A 86 7.75 6.12 -14.14
CA GLU A 86 9.04 5.50 -14.39
C GLU A 86 10.06 6.00 -13.37
N LEU A 87 10.82 5.07 -12.82
CA LEU A 87 11.94 5.40 -11.95
C LEU A 87 13.18 5.73 -12.76
N PRO A 88 14.09 6.55 -12.20
CA PRO A 88 15.32 6.94 -12.88
C PRO A 88 16.14 5.74 -13.34
N SER A 89 16.92 5.92 -14.40
CA SER A 89 17.64 4.84 -15.10
C SER A 89 18.92 4.36 -14.43
N VAL A 90 19.25 4.90 -13.26
CA VAL A 90 20.54 4.68 -12.62
C VAL A 90 20.36 3.78 -11.40
N SER A 91 21.18 2.75 -11.30
CA SER A 91 21.24 1.90 -10.12
C SER A 91 21.79 2.69 -8.92
N GLY A 92 21.20 2.54 -7.74
CA GLY A 92 21.64 3.24 -6.54
C GLY A 92 20.63 3.28 -5.41
N ALA A 93 21.02 3.97 -4.33
CA ALA A 93 20.14 4.24 -3.20
C ALA A 93 19.29 5.50 -3.46
N TYR A 94 18.00 5.38 -3.16
CA TYR A 94 17.03 6.46 -3.27
C TYR A 94 16.31 6.64 -1.93
N PHE A 95 15.95 7.88 -1.65
CA PHE A 95 15.16 8.27 -0.49
C PHE A 95 13.80 8.73 -0.95
N TRP A 96 12.77 8.49 -0.15
CA TRP A 96 11.44 8.95 -0.48
C TRP A 96 10.77 9.58 0.72
N LYS A 97 9.87 10.52 0.42
CA LYS A 97 8.95 11.15 1.38
C LYS A 97 7.56 11.02 0.82
N ALA A 98 6.59 10.72 1.67
CA ALA A 98 5.19 10.70 1.30
C ALA A 98 4.33 11.49 2.29
N GLU A 99 3.34 12.20 1.76
CA GLU A 99 2.27 12.82 2.54
C GLU A 99 0.98 12.08 2.24
N LEU A 100 0.40 11.46 3.27
CA LEU A 100 -0.80 10.65 3.21
C LEU A 100 -1.97 11.44 3.76
N LYS A 101 -3.11 11.34 3.08
CA LYS A 101 -4.42 11.67 3.64
C LYS A 101 -5.13 10.36 3.92
N CYS A 102 -5.47 10.12 5.17
CA CYS A 102 -6.09 8.88 5.63
C CYS A 102 -7.36 9.15 6.41
N LEU A 103 -8.15 8.09 6.62
CA LEU A 103 -9.18 8.04 7.64
C LEU A 103 -8.62 7.30 8.86
N ASN A 104 -8.92 7.78 10.07
CA ASN A 104 -8.64 7.03 11.30
C ASN A 104 -9.83 6.10 11.65
N ASP A 105 -9.75 5.42 12.79
CA ASP A 105 -10.76 4.44 13.24
C ASP A 105 -12.18 5.01 13.44
N ASN A 106 -12.36 6.34 13.39
CA ASN A 106 -13.64 7.03 13.51
C ASN A 106 -14.05 7.77 12.21
N ASP A 107 -13.46 7.39 11.07
CA ASP A 107 -13.66 8.04 9.76
C ASP A 107 -13.30 9.54 9.74
N ILE A 108 -12.44 9.96 10.65
CA ILE A 108 -11.98 11.35 10.70
C ILE A 108 -10.75 11.48 9.79
N PRO A 109 -10.74 12.46 8.87
CA PRO A 109 -9.58 12.73 8.03
C PRO A 109 -8.36 13.13 8.86
N ILE A 110 -7.26 12.38 8.70
CA ILE A 110 -5.96 12.68 9.28
C ILE A 110 -4.89 12.81 8.19
N ARG A 111 -3.79 13.50 8.53
CA ARG A 111 -2.62 13.59 7.66
C ARG A 111 -1.41 12.96 8.33
N ARG A 112 -0.62 12.22 7.54
CA ARG A 112 0.61 11.62 8.02
C ARG A 112 1.73 11.86 7.01
N THR A 113 2.92 12.13 7.51
CA THR A 113 4.13 12.18 6.70
C THR A 113 4.99 10.97 7.01
N LEU A 114 5.44 10.28 5.97
CA LEU A 114 6.34 9.14 6.07
C LEU A 114 7.57 9.39 5.20
N SER A 115 8.65 8.71 5.54
CA SER A 115 9.85 8.68 4.73
C SER A 115 10.49 7.31 4.80
N GLY A 116 11.31 7.00 3.81
CA GLY A 116 12.03 5.76 3.74
C GLY A 116 13.14 5.78 2.72
N LYS A 117 13.73 4.61 2.53
CA LYS A 117 14.78 4.36 1.54
C LYS A 117 14.38 3.18 0.67
N MET A 118 14.89 3.17 -0.55
CA MET A 118 14.80 2.02 -1.46
C MET A 118 16.12 1.90 -2.22
N VAL A 119 16.41 0.71 -2.71
CA VAL A 119 17.50 0.49 -3.67
C VAL A 119 16.88 0.19 -5.01
N VAL A 120 17.48 0.74 -6.06
CA VAL A 120 17.17 0.40 -7.44
C VAL A 120 18.41 -0.28 -8.00
N ALA A 121 18.28 -1.54 -8.42
CA ALA A 121 19.30 -2.28 -9.14
C ALA A 121 18.78 -2.59 -10.54
N ARG A 122 19.46 -2.02 -11.55
CA ARG A 122 19.35 -2.36 -12.97
C ARG A 122 20.57 -3.15 -13.41
#